data_AF-A0A7Y4ZVB5-F1
#
_entry.id   AF-A0A7Y4ZVB5-F1
#
_cell.length_a   1.000
_cell.length_b   1.000
_cell.length_c   1.000
_cell.angle_alpha   90.00
_cell.angle_beta   90.00
_cell.angle_gamma   90.00
#
_symmetry.space_group_name_H-M   'P 1'
#
loop_
_entity.id
_entity.type
_entity.pdbx_description
1 polymer ?
#
loop_
_entity_poly.entity_id
_entity_poly.type
_entity_poly.pdbx_seq_one_letter_code
_entity_poly.pdbx_strand_id
1 'polypeptide(L)'
;MTHSVKTWKLAALAAATVGASFALSEGVASAQEIVKPTAKGVVGGALIGAEAVMITEALIGVKPWWAYAVGGGVGAIGGGIGGYFIEQAVTDGKAPLFMLAGGLALVIPTLVLTLNATRYVPTEGATEDKAPTNEPKADPGTPGGSAAPTPANDPAKAPATAPATPPAAAPTPAPQGLMDVRPGTVRLGVPMPVVTPVFTVAERRQFGMRQETEVRVPVFNLTF
;
A
#
# COMPACT_ATOMS: atom_id res chain seq x y z
N MET A 1 -4.91 19.65 25.88
CA MET A 1 -3.57 19.05 25.70
C MET A 1 -3.65 18.08 24.54
N THR A 2 -2.89 18.34 23.48
CA THR A 2 -2.99 17.78 22.13
C THR A 2 -2.00 16.62 21.96
N HIS A 3 -2.48 15.38 21.89
CA HIS A 3 -1.61 14.23 21.56
C HIS A 3 -1.68 13.87 20.08
N SER A 4 -0.76 14.48 19.34
CA SER A 4 0.16 13.84 18.40
C SER A 4 -0.39 12.81 17.40
N VAL A 5 -0.84 13.29 16.24
CA VAL A 5 -1.14 12.54 15.00
C VAL A 5 0.15 12.01 14.31
N LYS A 6 1.25 11.86 15.06
CA LYS A 6 2.61 11.74 14.51
C LYS A 6 3.09 10.30 14.29
N THR A 7 2.35 9.29 14.75
CA THR A 7 2.79 7.89 14.74
C THR A 7 2.48 7.13 13.44
N TRP A 8 1.58 7.63 12.59
CA TRP A 8 1.13 6.88 11.40
C TRP A 8 2.12 6.96 10.23
N LYS A 9 3.00 7.97 10.19
CA LYS A 9 4.02 8.11 9.14
C LYS A 9 5.21 7.16 9.30
N LEU A 10 5.39 6.55 10.48
CA LEU A 10 6.51 5.62 10.73
C LEU A 10 6.19 4.18 10.29
N ALA A 11 4.91 3.79 10.28
CA ALA A 11 4.49 2.46 9.81
C ALA A 11 4.72 2.27 8.30
N ALA A 12 4.58 3.33 7.51
CA ALA A 12 4.82 3.30 6.07
C ALA A 12 6.31 3.15 5.69
N LEU A 13 7.23 3.55 6.59
CA LEU A 13 8.67 3.47 6.31
C LEU A 13 9.23 2.07 6.54
N ALA A 14 8.65 1.29 7.47
CA ALA A 14 9.08 -0.08 7.75
C ALA A 14 8.64 -1.08 6.65
N ALA A 15 7.48 -0.86 6.03
CA ALA A 15 7.04 -1.64 4.87
C ALA A 15 7.92 -1.38 3.62
N ALA A 16 8.44 -0.15 3.49
CA ALA A 16 9.32 0.22 2.37
C ALA A 16 10.72 -0.41 2.46
N THR A 17 11.25 -0.65 3.67
CA THR A 17 12.57 -1.28 3.84
C THR A 17 12.58 -2.78 3.56
N VAL A 18 11.46 -3.49 3.79
CA VAL A 18 11.34 -4.90 3.40
C VAL A 18 11.22 -5.03 1.88
N GLY A 19 10.46 -4.15 1.22
CA GLY A 19 10.34 -4.12 -0.25
C GLY A 19 11.64 -3.75 -0.98
N ALA A 20 12.47 -2.86 -0.40
CA ALA A 20 13.74 -2.44 -1.01
C ALA A 20 14.80 -3.56 -1.07
N SER A 21 14.68 -4.60 -0.24
CA SER A 21 15.59 -5.75 -0.28
C SER A 21 15.30 -6.70 -1.44
N PHE A 22 14.06 -6.71 -1.97
CA PHE A 22 13.70 -7.51 -3.15
C PHE A 22 14.09 -6.83 -4.47
N ALA A 23 14.25 -5.50 -4.49
CA ALA A 23 14.51 -4.74 -5.70
C ALA A 23 15.97 -4.77 -6.19
N LEU A 24 16.91 -5.31 -5.40
CA LEU A 24 18.33 -5.41 -5.80
C LEU A 24 18.71 -6.78 -6.42
N SER A 25 17.73 -7.66 -6.67
CA SER A 25 17.95 -8.95 -7.31
C SER A 25 17.47 -8.96 -8.77
N GLU A 26 18.03 -8.10 -9.62
CA GLU A 26 17.95 -8.29 -11.07
C GLU A 26 18.96 -9.38 -11.49
N GLY A 27 18.50 -10.64 -11.50
CA GLY A 27 19.23 -11.74 -12.11
C GLY A 27 19.00 -11.76 -13.61
N VAL A 28 20.01 -11.42 -14.40
CA VAL A 28 20.03 -11.67 -15.84
C VAL A 28 19.90 -13.17 -16.06
N ALA A 29 18.85 -13.60 -16.75
CA ALA A 29 18.64 -14.99 -17.12
C ALA A 29 19.70 -15.43 -18.13
N SER A 30 20.70 -16.19 -17.67
CA SER A 30 21.62 -16.93 -18.53
C SER A 30 21.32 -18.42 -18.39
N ALA A 31 21.01 -19.06 -19.53
CA ALA A 31 20.68 -20.47 -19.61
C ALA A 31 21.95 -21.34 -19.44
N GLN A 32 21.82 -22.41 -18.64
CA GLN A 32 22.80 -23.49 -18.40
C GLN A 32 24.17 -23.08 -17.81
N GLU A 33 24.25 -23.02 -16.48
CA GLU A 33 25.49 -23.32 -15.75
C GLU A 33 25.16 -23.62 -14.29
N ILE A 34 26.00 -24.42 -13.62
CA ILE A 34 26.00 -24.73 -12.18
C ILE A 34 25.34 -23.60 -11.39
N VAL A 35 24.26 -23.90 -10.65
CA VAL A 35 23.53 -22.91 -9.85
C VAL A 35 24.53 -22.30 -8.87
N LYS A 36 25.12 -21.16 -9.24
CA LYS A 36 26.01 -20.45 -8.35
C LYS A 36 25.20 -20.13 -7.10
N PRO A 37 25.72 -20.45 -5.90
CA PRO A 37 25.17 -19.98 -4.66
C PRO A 37 25.37 -18.46 -4.63
N THR A 38 24.47 -17.73 -5.27
CA THR A 38 24.51 -16.28 -5.29
C THR A 38 23.44 -15.81 -4.32
N ALA A 39 23.84 -15.59 -3.07
CA ALA A 39 23.07 -15.00 -1.99
C ALA A 39 21.77 -15.73 -1.59
N LYS A 40 21.47 -16.91 -2.16
CA LYS A 40 20.23 -17.64 -1.86
C LYS A 40 20.25 -18.15 -0.42
N GLY A 41 21.43 -18.50 0.09
CA GLY A 41 21.60 -18.94 1.46
C GLY A 41 21.42 -17.78 2.42
N VAL A 42 22.00 -16.62 2.10
CA VAL A 42 21.79 -15.39 2.90
C VAL A 42 20.32 -14.99 2.96
N VAL A 43 19.63 -14.91 1.81
CA VAL A 43 18.22 -14.51 1.78
C VAL A 43 17.32 -15.56 2.44
N GLY A 44 17.53 -16.85 2.13
CA GLY A 44 16.78 -17.93 2.75
C GLY A 44 17.00 -18.05 4.24
N GLY A 45 18.25 -17.89 4.69
CA GLY A 45 18.62 -17.86 6.10
C GLY A 45 18.01 -16.66 6.81
N ALA A 46 18.02 -15.47 6.20
CA ALA A 46 17.39 -14.28 6.78
C ALA A 46 15.88 -14.45 6.93
N LEU A 47 15.20 -15.01 5.93
CA LEU A 47 13.79 -15.35 6.05
C LEU A 47 13.58 -16.34 7.19
N ILE A 48 14.21 -17.51 7.15
CA ILE A 48 14.06 -18.53 8.20
C ILE A 48 14.34 -17.98 9.60
N GLY A 49 15.38 -17.15 9.75
CA GLY A 49 15.74 -16.54 11.02
C GLY A 49 14.69 -15.56 11.54
N ALA A 50 14.14 -14.71 10.66
CA ALA A 50 13.05 -13.80 11.02
C ALA A 50 11.80 -14.58 11.46
N GLU A 51 11.40 -15.54 10.64
CA GLU A 51 10.22 -16.38 10.87
C GLU A 51 10.34 -17.16 12.19
N ALA A 52 11.51 -17.75 12.48
CA ALA A 52 11.73 -18.51 13.71
C ALA A 52 11.53 -17.66 14.98
N VAL A 53 12.03 -16.41 14.98
CA VAL A 53 11.84 -15.51 16.12
C VAL A 53 10.39 -15.04 16.21
N MET A 54 9.80 -14.58 15.11
CA MET A 54 8.43 -14.06 15.11
C MET A 54 7.40 -15.13 15.49
N ILE A 55 7.57 -16.38 15.02
CA ILE A 55 6.74 -17.51 15.46
C ILE A 55 6.87 -17.72 16.96
N THR A 56 8.09 -17.71 17.49
CA THR A 56 8.33 -17.89 18.94
C THR A 56 7.64 -16.79 19.76
N GLU A 57 7.77 -15.54 19.34
CA GLU A 57 7.09 -14.40 19.98
C GLU A 57 5.56 -14.52 19.89
N ALA A 58 5.04 -14.96 18.74
CA ALA A 58 3.61 -15.18 18.54
C ALA A 58 3.06 -16.29 19.42
N LEU A 59 3.80 -17.40 19.58
CA LEU A 59 3.44 -18.51 20.46
C LEU A 59 3.46 -18.10 21.94
N ILE A 60 4.35 -17.19 22.33
CA ILE A 60 4.38 -16.60 23.69
C ILE A 60 3.26 -15.55 23.88
N GLY A 61 2.60 -15.12 22.81
CA GLY A 61 1.50 -14.17 22.86
C GLY A 61 1.96 -12.72 23.01
N VAL A 62 3.13 -12.38 22.46
CA VAL A 62 3.63 -11.00 22.45
C VAL A 62 2.61 -10.11 21.73
N LYS A 63 2.03 -9.13 22.42
CA LYS A 63 1.03 -8.20 21.84
C LYS A 63 1.61 -7.01 21.08
N PRO A 64 2.70 -6.36 21.54
CA PRO A 64 3.17 -5.16 20.85
C PRO A 64 3.78 -5.51 19.50
N TRP A 65 3.24 -4.92 18.42
CA TRP A 65 3.72 -5.14 17.05
C TRP A 65 5.21 -4.79 16.87
N TRP A 66 5.73 -3.82 17.64
CA TRP A 66 7.13 -3.40 17.54
C TRP A 66 8.10 -4.51 17.96
N ALA A 67 7.69 -5.40 18.87
CA ALA A 67 8.52 -6.51 19.32
C ALA A 67 8.83 -7.45 18.15
N TYR A 68 7.82 -7.79 17.35
CA TYR A 68 7.98 -8.58 16.14
C TYR A 68 8.88 -7.93 15.09
N ALA A 69 8.86 -6.59 14.98
CA ALA A 69 9.76 -5.90 14.06
C ALA A 69 11.22 -6.01 14.53
N VAL A 70 11.48 -5.87 15.83
CA VAL A 70 12.83 -5.97 16.41
C VAL A 70 13.30 -7.43 16.43
N GLY A 71 12.49 -8.33 16.97
CA GLY A 71 12.75 -9.77 17.04
C GLY A 71 12.95 -10.38 15.66
N GLY A 72 12.02 -10.14 14.73
CA GLY A 72 12.14 -10.55 13.34
C GLY A 72 13.39 -9.95 12.66
N GLY A 73 13.71 -8.68 12.91
CA GLY A 73 14.93 -8.05 12.38
C GLY A 73 16.22 -8.68 12.90
N VAL A 74 16.33 -8.92 14.21
CA VAL A 74 17.48 -9.61 14.82
C VAL A 74 17.59 -11.04 14.31
N GLY A 75 16.46 -11.75 14.24
CA GLY A 75 16.36 -13.08 13.65
C GLY A 75 16.85 -13.11 12.20
N ALA A 76 16.46 -12.12 11.39
CA ALA A 76 16.88 -12.00 10.00
C ALA A 76 18.40 -11.81 9.87
N ILE A 77 19.00 -10.96 10.71
CA ILE A 77 20.45 -10.74 10.69
C ILE A 77 21.19 -12.04 11.07
N GLY A 78 20.80 -12.67 12.18
CA GLY A 78 21.42 -13.92 12.63
C GLY A 78 21.24 -15.05 11.61
N GLY A 79 20.03 -15.18 11.06
CA GLY A 79 19.71 -16.15 10.02
C GLY A 79 20.45 -15.90 8.72
N GLY A 80 20.62 -14.64 8.30
CA GLY A 80 21.39 -14.29 7.11
C GLY A 80 22.89 -14.61 7.24
N ILE A 81 23.47 -14.35 8.41
CA ILE A 81 24.84 -14.76 8.73
C ILE A 81 24.98 -16.29 8.69
N GLY A 82 24.05 -17.02 9.32
CA GLY A 82 24.04 -18.49 9.26
C GLY A 82 23.89 -19.02 7.83
N GLY A 83 23.01 -18.40 7.05
CA GLY A 83 22.76 -18.70 5.65
C GLY A 83 23.99 -18.49 4.76
N TYR A 84 24.77 -17.43 5.02
CA TYR A 84 26.06 -17.21 4.36
C TYR A 84 27.03 -18.37 4.60
N PHE A 85 27.20 -18.81 5.85
CA PHE A 85 28.12 -19.91 6.15
C PHE A 85 27.65 -21.25 5.55
N ILE A 86 26.34 -21.51 5.52
CA ILE A 86 25.78 -22.71 4.86
C ILE A 86 26.03 -22.65 3.35
N GLU A 87 25.87 -21.48 2.74
CA GLU A 87 26.11 -21.24 1.33
C GLU A 87 27.56 -21.49 0.93
N GLN A 88 28.52 -21.09 1.77
CA GLN A 88 29.95 -21.35 1.56
C GLN A 88 30.34 -22.81 1.77
N ALA A 89 29.58 -23.56 2.56
CA ALA A 89 29.89 -24.95 2.91
C ALA A 89 29.45 -25.97 1.85
N VAL A 90 28.64 -25.57 0.86
CA VAL A 90 28.04 -26.48 -0.13
C VAL A 90 28.27 -26.02 -1.56
N THR A 91 28.57 -26.97 -2.45
CA THR A 91 28.90 -26.69 -3.86
C THR A 91 27.73 -26.87 -4.82
N ASP A 92 26.70 -27.63 -4.44
CA ASP A 92 25.58 -27.98 -5.33
C ASP A 92 24.38 -27.01 -5.26
N GLY A 93 24.43 -26.01 -4.36
CA GLY A 93 23.44 -24.95 -4.22
C GLY A 93 22.05 -25.40 -3.73
N LYS A 94 21.84 -26.70 -3.47
CA LYS A 94 20.52 -27.24 -3.09
C LYS A 94 20.09 -26.79 -1.71
N ALA A 95 21.02 -26.79 -0.74
CA ALA A 95 20.69 -26.34 0.61
C ALA A 95 20.27 -24.86 0.66
N PRO A 96 21.00 -23.90 0.04
CA PRO A 96 20.53 -22.52 -0.14
C PRO A 96 19.16 -22.41 -0.81
N LEU A 97 18.91 -23.23 -1.83
CA LEU A 97 17.62 -23.25 -2.53
C LEU A 97 16.47 -23.72 -1.61
N PHE A 98 16.68 -24.79 -0.84
CA PHE A 98 15.69 -25.28 0.12
C PHE A 98 15.50 -24.32 1.29
N MET A 99 16.55 -23.63 1.74
CA MET A 99 16.41 -22.59 2.76
C MET A 99 15.57 -21.43 2.26
N LEU A 100 15.79 -20.98 1.03
CA LEU A 100 14.97 -19.94 0.43
C LEU A 100 13.51 -20.39 0.29
N ALA A 101 13.29 -21.59 -0.26
CA ALA A 101 11.96 -22.15 -0.42
C ALA A 101 11.24 -22.35 0.93
N GLY A 102 11.96 -22.85 1.94
CA GLY A 102 11.45 -23.05 3.29
C GLY A 102 11.12 -21.72 3.97
N GLY A 103 11.99 -20.71 3.84
CA GLY A 103 11.73 -19.37 4.35
C GLY A 103 10.47 -18.76 3.75
N LEU A 104 10.30 -18.85 2.43
CA LEU A 104 9.08 -18.38 1.76
C LEU A 104 7.83 -19.18 2.15
N ALA A 105 7.96 -20.49 2.35
CA ALA A 105 6.85 -21.33 2.78
C ALA A 105 6.36 -20.99 4.20
N LEU A 106 7.24 -20.51 5.07
CA LEU A 106 6.91 -20.14 6.45
C LEU A 106 6.21 -18.78 6.59
N VAL A 107 6.26 -17.92 5.57
CA VAL A 107 5.64 -16.59 5.62
C VAL A 107 4.14 -16.66 5.98
N ILE A 108 3.39 -17.56 5.35
CA ILE A 108 1.94 -17.67 5.60
C ILE A 108 1.66 -18.09 7.06
N PRO A 109 2.22 -19.22 7.56
CA PRO A 109 2.07 -19.59 8.97
C PRO A 109 2.41 -18.47 9.95
N THR A 110 3.52 -17.75 9.76
CA THR A 110 3.93 -16.70 10.69
C THR A 110 3.02 -15.49 10.66
N LEU A 111 2.54 -15.09 9.48
CA LEU A 111 1.55 -14.02 9.39
C LEU A 111 0.28 -14.38 10.16
N VAL A 112 -0.22 -15.62 9.98
CA VAL A 112 -1.41 -16.09 10.70
C VAL A 112 -1.19 -16.05 12.21
N LEU A 113 -0.05 -16.56 12.70
CA LEU A 113 0.26 -16.59 14.12
C LEU A 113 0.44 -15.18 14.71
N THR A 114 1.19 -14.32 14.02
CA THR A 114 1.46 -12.94 14.46
C THR A 114 0.18 -12.12 14.50
N LEU A 115 -0.67 -12.23 13.49
CA LEU A 115 -1.97 -11.54 13.45
C LEU A 115 -2.91 -12.06 14.54
N ASN A 116 -2.94 -13.38 14.77
CA ASN A 116 -3.73 -13.96 15.85
C ASN A 116 -3.26 -13.49 17.24
N ALA A 117 -1.93 -13.39 17.45
CA ALA A 117 -1.36 -12.92 18.70
C ALA A 117 -1.59 -11.42 18.95
N THR A 118 -1.62 -10.62 17.88
CA THR A 118 -1.79 -9.16 17.94
C THR A 118 -3.23 -8.67 17.79
N ARG A 119 -4.20 -9.60 17.66
CA ARG A 119 -5.61 -9.25 17.51
C ARG A 119 -6.13 -8.42 18.69
N TYR A 120 -6.99 -7.47 18.38
CA TYR A 120 -7.68 -6.69 19.40
C TYR A 120 -8.64 -7.59 20.18
N VAL A 121 -8.54 -7.57 21.50
CA VAL A 121 -9.49 -8.20 22.41
C VAL A 121 -10.07 -7.07 23.26
N PRO A 122 -11.36 -6.71 23.10
CA PRO A 122 -11.99 -5.69 23.90
C PRO A 122 -11.90 -6.05 25.38
N THR A 123 -11.67 -5.05 26.23
CA THR A 123 -11.82 -5.24 27.68
C THR A 123 -13.31 -5.41 28.01
N GLU A 124 -13.60 -6.23 29.01
CA GLU A 124 -14.97 -6.36 29.54
C GLU A 124 -15.47 -4.97 29.97
N GLY A 125 -16.52 -4.47 29.30
CA GLY A 125 -17.06 -3.12 29.50
C GLY A 125 -16.66 -2.08 28.44
N ALA A 126 -15.97 -2.45 27.35
CA ALA A 126 -15.74 -1.57 26.23
C ALA A 126 -17.06 -1.21 25.52
N THR A 127 -17.55 0.01 25.73
CA THR A 127 -18.66 0.62 24.99
C THR A 127 -18.11 1.58 23.94
N GLU A 128 -18.78 1.68 22.79
CA GLU A 128 -18.44 2.67 21.76
C GLU A 128 -18.53 4.09 22.36
N ASP A 129 -17.41 4.81 22.42
CA ASP A 129 -17.33 6.17 22.95
C ASP A 129 -17.98 7.22 22.01
N LYS A 130 -18.37 6.80 20.80
CA LYS A 130 -19.00 7.65 19.80
C LYS A 130 -20.17 6.90 19.19
N ALA A 131 -21.34 7.53 19.23
CA ALA A 131 -22.51 7.06 18.52
C ALA A 131 -22.20 6.95 17.01
N PRO A 132 -22.76 5.97 16.30
CA PRO A 132 -22.60 5.86 14.85
C PRO A 132 -23.06 7.14 14.14
N THR A 133 -22.11 7.94 13.66
CA THR A 133 -22.41 9.19 12.92
C THR A 133 -22.98 8.96 11.52
N ASN A 134 -23.06 7.69 11.07
CA ASN A 134 -23.51 7.31 9.74
C ASN A 134 -24.91 6.68 9.72
N GLU A 135 -25.64 6.69 10.84
CA GLU A 135 -27.04 6.27 10.81
C GLU A 135 -27.87 7.33 10.05
N PRO A 136 -28.63 6.94 9.01
CA PRO A 136 -29.66 7.81 8.46
C PRO A 136 -30.59 8.21 9.60
N LYS A 137 -30.72 9.52 9.86
CA LYS A 137 -31.61 10.03 10.88
C LYS A 137 -33.01 9.48 10.61
N ALA A 138 -33.48 8.57 11.46
CA ALA A 138 -34.85 8.08 11.38
C ALA A 138 -35.75 9.31 11.58
N ASP A 139 -36.47 9.69 10.53
CA ASP A 139 -37.50 10.72 10.61
C ASP A 139 -38.75 10.04 11.18
N PRO A 140 -39.13 10.30 12.45
CA PRO A 140 -40.26 9.65 13.06
C PRO A 140 -41.53 10.34 12.56
N GLY A 141 -41.95 10.00 11.34
CA GLY A 141 -43.11 10.64 10.72
C GLY A 141 -43.47 10.18 9.31
N THR A 142 -42.61 9.43 8.62
CA THR A 142 -42.89 9.03 7.23
C THR A 142 -43.24 7.55 7.17
N PRO A 143 -44.52 7.18 6.91
CA PRO A 143 -44.89 5.81 6.62
C PRO A 143 -44.10 5.34 5.38
N GLY A 144 -43.46 4.17 5.51
CA GLY A 144 -42.70 3.55 4.43
C GLY A 144 -43.55 3.40 3.18
N GLY A 145 -43.05 3.95 2.07
CA GLY A 145 -43.65 3.84 0.76
C GLY A 145 -42.57 3.58 -0.27
N SER A 146 -42.26 2.31 -0.51
CA SER A 146 -41.57 1.87 -1.72
C SER A 146 -42.46 2.21 -2.92
N ALA A 147 -42.19 3.32 -3.60
CA ALA A 147 -42.76 3.59 -4.90
C ALA A 147 -41.69 3.28 -5.96
N ALA A 148 -41.89 2.17 -6.67
CA ALA A 148 -41.20 1.88 -7.91
C ALA A 148 -41.43 3.01 -8.94
N PRO A 149 -40.48 3.27 -9.86
CA PRO A 149 -40.67 4.32 -10.86
C PRO A 149 -41.63 3.85 -11.96
N THR A 150 -42.69 4.63 -12.19
CA THR A 150 -43.55 4.50 -13.37
C THR A 150 -42.85 5.10 -14.60
N PRO A 151 -42.80 4.44 -15.76
CA PRO A 151 -42.29 5.03 -16.99
C PRO A 151 -43.42 5.73 -17.76
N ALA A 152 -43.18 6.94 -18.25
CA ALA A 152 -43.64 7.48 -19.54
C ALA A 152 -43.67 9.01 -19.56
N ASN A 153 -42.85 9.65 -20.41
CA ASN A 153 -43.27 10.21 -21.69
C ASN A 153 -42.24 11.23 -22.20
N ASP A 154 -41.65 10.91 -23.36
CA ASP A 154 -41.13 11.90 -24.32
C ASP A 154 -42.29 12.73 -24.87
N PRO A 155 -42.07 14.02 -25.24
CA PRO A 155 -41.79 14.28 -26.65
C PRO A 155 -40.84 15.46 -26.97
N ALA A 156 -40.30 15.37 -28.20
CA ALA A 156 -39.94 16.45 -29.14
C ALA A 156 -38.45 16.85 -29.30
N LYS A 157 -37.83 16.22 -30.33
CA LYS A 157 -36.89 16.80 -31.34
C LYS A 157 -37.37 18.20 -31.79
N ALA A 158 -36.61 19.23 -32.19
CA ALA A 158 -35.22 19.50 -32.61
C ALA A 158 -35.07 21.07 -32.61
N PRO A 159 -33.98 21.78 -33.05
CA PRO A 159 -32.94 21.39 -34.00
C PRO A 159 -31.48 21.66 -33.56
N ALA A 160 -30.58 21.05 -34.34
CA ALA A 160 -29.14 21.10 -34.21
C ALA A 160 -28.55 22.52 -34.33
N THR A 161 -27.62 22.85 -33.45
CA THR A 161 -26.60 23.89 -33.68
C THR A 161 -25.25 23.19 -33.72
N ALA A 162 -24.48 23.46 -34.79
CA ALA A 162 -23.21 22.80 -35.08
C ALA A 162 -22.20 22.95 -33.92
N PRO A 163 -21.38 21.93 -33.60
CA PRO A 163 -20.29 22.09 -32.65
C PRO A 163 -19.25 23.03 -33.26
N ALA A 164 -19.07 24.21 -32.67
CA ALA A 164 -17.88 25.00 -32.89
C ALA A 164 -16.70 24.24 -32.25
N THR A 165 -15.73 23.86 -33.06
CA THR A 165 -14.47 23.25 -32.61
C THR A 165 -13.81 24.16 -31.57
N PRO A 166 -13.58 23.71 -30.32
CA PRO A 166 -12.80 24.48 -29.36
C PRO A 166 -11.40 24.73 -29.93
N PRO A 167 -10.81 25.93 -29.78
CA PRO A 167 -9.41 26.14 -30.11
C PRO A 167 -8.56 25.12 -29.38
N ALA A 168 -7.62 24.47 -30.07
CA ALA A 168 -6.67 23.56 -29.47
C ALA A 168 -5.99 24.28 -28.30
N ALA A 169 -6.29 23.83 -27.08
CA ALA A 169 -5.63 24.34 -25.89
C ALA A 169 -4.13 24.10 -26.05
N ALA A 170 -3.35 25.17 -25.93
CA ALA A 170 -1.90 25.09 -25.90
C ALA A 170 -1.50 24.06 -24.82
N PRO A 171 -0.47 23.22 -25.07
CA PRO A 171 -0.08 22.18 -24.12
C PRO A 171 0.26 22.84 -22.78
N THR A 172 -0.58 22.58 -21.78
CA THR A 172 -0.31 22.97 -20.40
C THR A 172 1.07 22.38 -20.03
N PRO A 173 2.01 23.19 -19.52
CA PRO A 173 3.31 22.68 -19.08
C PRO A 173 3.08 21.53 -18.10
N ALA A 174 3.68 20.37 -18.38
CA ALA A 174 3.55 19.21 -17.51
C ALA A 174 3.96 19.61 -16.08
N PRO A 175 3.14 19.31 -15.06
CA PRO A 175 3.42 19.70 -13.69
C PRO A 175 4.78 19.12 -13.27
N GLN A 176 5.67 19.98 -12.79
CA GLN A 176 6.98 19.59 -12.30
C GLN A 176 6.79 18.80 -11.00
N GLY A 177 7.13 17.51 -11.04
CA GLY A 177 7.16 16.66 -9.85
C GLY A 177 8.39 16.92 -8.99
N LEU A 178 8.35 16.44 -7.75
CA LEU A 178 9.52 16.46 -6.86
C LEU A 178 10.73 15.78 -7.52
N MET A 179 10.50 14.66 -8.21
CA MET A 179 11.50 13.95 -9.01
C MET A 179 10.98 13.75 -10.45
N ASP A 180 11.69 14.32 -11.43
CA ASP A 180 11.40 14.19 -12.87
C ASP A 180 12.56 13.43 -13.53
N VAL A 181 12.24 12.28 -14.15
CA VAL A 181 13.21 11.44 -14.88
C VAL A 181 12.84 11.46 -16.35
N ARG A 182 13.78 11.96 -17.17
CA ARG A 182 13.69 12.00 -18.63
C ARG A 182 14.93 11.36 -19.25
N PRO A 183 14.88 10.95 -20.53
CA PRO A 183 16.06 10.41 -21.20
C PRO A 183 17.27 11.34 -21.05
N GLY A 184 18.30 10.87 -20.35
CA GLY A 184 19.55 11.59 -20.12
C GLY A 184 19.54 12.66 -19.02
N THR A 185 18.44 12.89 -18.29
CA THR A 185 18.44 13.88 -17.18
C THR A 185 17.55 13.47 -16.01
N VAL A 186 18.05 13.66 -14.79
CA VAL A 186 17.28 13.57 -13.53
C VAL A 186 17.21 14.97 -12.94
N ARG A 187 15.99 15.43 -12.62
CA ARG A 187 15.76 16.74 -12.01
C ARG A 187 15.03 16.59 -10.68
N LEU A 188 15.51 17.33 -9.68
CA LEU A 188 14.83 17.51 -8.40
C LEU A 188 14.26 18.93 -8.36
N GLY A 189 12.96 19.07 -8.10
CA GLY A 189 12.26 20.35 -8.12
C GLY A 189 11.33 20.54 -6.93
N VAL A 190 10.89 21.76 -6.68
CA VAL A 190 9.81 22.01 -5.71
C VAL A 190 8.48 21.76 -6.42
N PRO A 191 7.67 20.77 -5.99
CA PRO A 191 6.42 20.49 -6.66
C PRO A 191 5.44 21.64 -6.43
N MET A 192 4.86 22.14 -7.52
CA MET A 192 3.77 23.12 -7.45
C MET A 192 2.45 22.38 -7.25
N PRO A 193 1.73 22.59 -6.12
CA PRO A 193 0.44 21.95 -5.90
C PRO A 193 -0.60 22.50 -6.88
N VAL A 194 -1.37 21.59 -7.50
CA VAL A 194 -2.49 21.95 -8.39
C VAL A 194 -3.79 21.80 -7.62
N VAL A 195 -4.61 22.84 -7.63
CA VAL A 195 -5.88 22.90 -6.91
C VAL A 195 -7.01 22.88 -7.94
N THR A 196 -7.82 21.83 -7.95
CA THR A 196 -8.95 21.68 -8.89
C THR A 196 -10.26 21.49 -8.16
N PRO A 197 -11.35 22.17 -8.57
CA PRO A 197 -12.67 21.91 -8.02
C PRO A 197 -13.13 20.50 -8.42
N VAL A 198 -13.66 19.75 -7.46
CA VAL A 198 -14.16 18.37 -7.70
C VAL A 198 -15.46 18.38 -8.49
N PHE A 199 -16.27 19.44 -8.33
CA PHE A 199 -17.57 19.57 -8.98
C PHE A 199 -17.68 20.84 -9.78
N THR A 200 -18.30 20.75 -10.94
CA THR A 200 -18.63 21.91 -11.76
C THR A 200 -19.79 22.70 -11.13
N VAL A 201 -19.96 23.96 -11.54
CA VAL A 201 -21.03 24.82 -11.03
C VAL A 201 -22.42 24.26 -11.36
N ALA A 202 -22.56 23.56 -12.49
CA ALA A 202 -23.81 22.92 -12.90
C ALA A 202 -24.16 21.72 -12.00
N GLU A 203 -23.20 20.83 -11.74
CA GLU A 203 -23.39 19.64 -10.89
C GLU A 203 -23.72 20.02 -9.44
N ARG A 204 -23.08 21.07 -8.89
CA ARG A 204 -23.38 21.55 -7.54
C ARG A 204 -24.84 21.99 -7.39
N ARG A 205 -25.39 22.63 -8.43
CA ARG A 205 -26.79 23.09 -8.42
C ARG A 205 -27.78 21.95 -8.62
N GLN A 206 -27.42 20.96 -9.44
CA GLN A 206 -28.29 19.83 -9.74
C GLN A 206 -28.35 18.79 -8.61
N PHE A 207 -27.24 18.56 -7.90
CA PHE A 207 -27.13 17.48 -6.91
C PHE A 207 -26.98 17.98 -5.46
N GLY A 208 -27.03 19.29 -5.21
CA GLY A 208 -26.90 19.86 -3.86
C GLY A 208 -25.55 19.60 -3.19
N MET A 209 -24.53 19.28 -3.99
CA MET A 209 -23.22 18.85 -3.52
C MET A 209 -22.44 20.02 -2.90
N ARG A 210 -21.74 19.75 -1.80
CA ARG A 210 -20.87 20.75 -1.16
C ARG A 210 -19.64 20.99 -2.03
N GLN A 211 -19.14 22.22 -2.01
CA GLN A 211 -17.93 22.56 -2.75
C GLN A 211 -16.74 21.82 -2.14
N GLU A 212 -16.22 20.86 -2.89
CA GLU A 212 -15.02 20.11 -2.54
C GLU A 212 -13.90 20.47 -3.50
N THR A 213 -12.69 20.58 -2.95
CA THR A 213 -11.50 20.99 -3.70
C THR A 213 -10.43 19.94 -3.51
N GLU A 214 -9.90 19.42 -4.61
CA GLU A 214 -8.83 18.45 -4.60
C GLU A 214 -7.48 19.17 -4.73
N VAL A 215 -6.52 18.82 -3.87
CA VAL A 215 -5.14 19.31 -3.94
C VAL A 215 -4.25 18.17 -4.41
N ARG A 216 -3.67 18.32 -5.60
CA ARG A 216 -2.77 17.34 -6.21
C ARG A 216 -1.33 17.83 -6.09
N VAL A 217 -0.48 17.02 -5.44
CA VAL A 217 0.96 17.29 -5.31
C VAL A 217 1.73 16.27 -6.14
N PRO A 218 2.34 16.66 -7.27
CA PRO A 218 3.07 15.73 -8.12
C PRO A 218 4.38 15.30 -7.44
N VAL A 219 4.55 14.01 -7.17
CA VAL A 219 5.77 13.49 -6.52
C VAL A 219 6.76 12.93 -7.55
N PHE A 220 6.29 12.18 -8.53
CA PHE A 220 7.13 11.56 -9.56
C PHE A 220 6.59 11.83 -10.96
N ASN A 221 7.48 12.12 -11.90
CA ASN A 221 7.17 12.18 -13.32
C ASN A 221 8.21 11.33 -14.09
N LEU A 222 7.72 10.42 -14.94
CA LEU A 222 8.54 9.50 -15.73
C LEU A 222 8.10 9.64 -17.20
N THR A 223 9.04 10.00 -18.07
CA THR A 223 8.82 10.00 -19.53
C THR A 223 9.84 9.07 -20.18
N PHE A 224 9.36 8.15 -21.01
CA PHE A 224 10.17 7.19 -21.78
C PHE A 224 10.10 7.48 -23.28
#